data_AF-A0A5E4KJT1-F1
#
_entry.id   AF-A0A5E4KJT1-F1
#
_cell.length_a   1.000
_cell.length_b   1.000
_cell.length_c   1.000
_cell.angle_alpha   90.00
_cell.angle_beta   90.00
_cell.angle_gamma   90.00
#
_symmetry.space_group_name_H-M   'P 1'
#
loop_
_entity.id
_entity.type
_entity.pdbx_description
1 polymer ?
#
loop_
_entity_poly.entity_id
_entity_poly.type
_entity_poly.pdbx_seq_one_letter_code
_entity_poly.pdbx_strand_id
1 'polypeptide(L)'
;MMSDISEKVLNFMRTVVNELLEGKFDDKEKQKQVVEKLIGGEMVHAHLISAKDASDLGLPVSTELPPEIHEFMKNFRSVRSNVEYLAQD
;
A
#
# COMPACT_ATOMS: atom_id res chain seq x y z
N MET A 1 8.91 -1.29 30.25
CA MET A 1 7.46 -1.51 30.11
C MET A 1 6.94 -1.06 28.75
N MET A 2 6.98 0.24 28.39
CA MET A 2 6.51 0.65 27.06
C MET A 2 7.40 0.16 25.91
N SER A 3 8.74 0.18 26.09
CA SER A 3 9.68 -0.34 25.09
C SER A 3 9.42 -1.81 24.73
N ASP A 4 9.17 -2.66 25.73
CA ASP A 4 8.94 -4.09 25.53
C ASP A 4 7.65 -4.36 24.76
N ILE A 5 6.64 -3.51 24.98
CA ILE A 5 5.36 -3.59 24.26
C ILE A 5 5.55 -3.12 22.83
N SER A 6 6.24 -2.00 22.62
CA SER A 6 6.54 -1.48 21.28
C SER A 6 7.32 -2.48 20.43
N GLU A 7 8.34 -3.12 21.00
CA GLU A 7 9.14 -4.14 20.31
C GLU A 7 8.29 -5.36 19.92
N LYS A 8 7.43 -5.85 20.83
CA LYS A 8 6.50 -6.95 20.51
C LYS A 8 5.55 -6.59 19.38
N VAL A 9 5.01 -5.37 19.38
CA VAL A 9 4.10 -4.91 18.32
C VAL A 9 4.84 -4.83 16.98
N LEU A 10 6.06 -4.28 16.94
CA LEU A 10 6.85 -4.22 15.71
C LEU A 10 7.18 -5.61 15.16
N ASN A 11 7.53 -6.55 16.04
CA ASN A 11 7.78 -7.94 15.64
C ASN A 11 6.52 -8.63 15.10
N PHE A 12 5.37 -8.42 15.75
CA PHE A 12 4.09 -8.91 15.24
C PHE A 12 3.74 -8.33 13.87
N MET A 13 3.87 -7.00 13.71
CA MET A 13 3.62 -6.32 12.44
C MET A 13 4.55 -6.84 11.34
N ARG A 14 5.83 -7.09 11.64
CA ARG A 14 6.77 -7.69 10.69
C ARG A 14 6.29 -9.06 10.22
N THR A 15 5.74 -9.90 11.10
CA THR A 15 5.14 -11.18 10.70
C THR A 15 3.96 -10.99 9.77
N VAL A 16 2.99 -10.14 10.15
CA VAL A 16 1.78 -9.88 9.36
C VAL A 16 2.13 -9.35 7.96
N VAL A 17 3.05 -8.40 7.85
CA VAL A 17 3.43 -7.84 6.54
C VAL A 17 4.15 -8.89 5.68
N ASN A 18 4.99 -9.74 6.28
CA ASN A 18 5.64 -10.82 5.52
C ASN A 18 4.64 -11.84 4.98
N GLU A 19 3.59 -12.17 5.73
CA GLU A 19 2.50 -13.03 5.26
C GLU A 19 1.73 -12.38 4.09
N LEU A 20 1.41 -11.08 4.18
CA LEU A 20 0.73 -10.35 3.10
C LEU A 20 1.57 -10.27 1.81
N LEU A 21 2.90 -10.28 1.94
CA LEU A 21 3.83 -10.22 0.82
C LEU A 21 4.32 -11.59 0.35
N GLU A 22 3.74 -12.68 0.86
CA GLU A 22 4.11 -14.03 0.45
C GLU A 22 3.92 -14.22 -1.06
N GLY A 23 4.96 -14.72 -1.73
CA GLY A 23 4.96 -14.93 -3.18
C GLY A 23 4.92 -13.65 -4.03
N LYS A 24 5.06 -12.47 -3.43
CA LYS A 24 5.08 -11.18 -4.15
C LYS A 24 6.47 -10.71 -4.55
N PHE A 25 7.51 -11.36 -4.02
CA PHE A 25 8.91 -11.04 -4.27
C PHE A 25 9.71 -12.32 -4.48
N ASP A 26 10.48 -12.36 -5.57
CA ASP A 26 11.49 -13.41 -5.80
C ASP A 26 12.74 -13.17 -4.94
N ASP A 27 13.11 -11.90 -4.75
CA ASP A 27 14.24 -11.48 -3.92
C ASP A 27 13.81 -11.25 -2.46
N LYS A 28 14.31 -12.11 -1.57
CA LYS A 28 14.04 -12.06 -0.13
C LYS A 28 14.65 -10.85 0.56
N GLU A 29 15.79 -10.34 0.12
CA GLU A 29 16.38 -9.13 0.70
C GLU A 29 15.57 -7.89 0.29
N LYS A 30 15.09 -7.83 -0.96
CA LYS A 30 14.17 -6.78 -1.39
C LYS A 30 12.87 -6.81 -0.58
N GLN A 31 12.28 -7.99 -0.40
CA GLN A 31 11.09 -8.16 0.46
C GLN A 31 11.35 -7.60 1.87
N LYS A 32 12.47 -7.96 2.49
CA LYS A 32 12.84 -7.50 3.83
C LYS A 32 12.97 -5.97 3.91
N GLN A 33 13.61 -5.34 2.91
CA GLN A 33 13.72 -3.87 2.85
C GLN A 33 12.35 -3.19 2.77
N VAL A 34 11.43 -3.75 1.96
CA VAL A 34 10.06 -3.25 1.85
C VAL A 34 9.31 -3.41 3.17
N VAL A 35 9.45 -4.55 3.85
CA VAL A 35 8.81 -4.76 5.15
C VAL A 35 9.28 -3.73 6.18
N GLU A 36 10.59 -3.49 6.31
CA GLU A 36 11.10 -2.48 7.24
C GLU A 36 10.59 -1.08 6.91
N LYS A 37 10.48 -0.73 5.61
CA LYS A 37 9.92 0.55 5.17
C LYS A 37 8.46 0.73 5.58
N LEU A 38 7.65 -0.33 5.44
CA LEU A 38 6.21 -0.31 5.75
C LEU A 38 5.93 -0.23 7.26
N ILE A 39 6.76 -0.85 8.10
CA ILE A 39 6.56 -0.87 9.57
C ILE A 39 7.37 0.21 10.31
N GLY A 40 8.39 0.79 9.67
CA GLY A 40 9.38 1.69 10.27
C GLY A 40 8.88 3.09 10.61
N GLY A 41 7.61 3.40 10.33
CA GLY A 41 7.01 4.69 10.66
C GLY A 41 7.37 5.83 9.70
N GLU A 42 8.02 5.54 8.56
CA GLU A 42 8.23 6.52 7.48
C GLU A 42 6.91 6.90 6.80
N MET A 43 5.96 5.95 6.75
CA MET A 43 4.64 6.14 6.14
C MET A 43 3.60 6.46 7.21
N VAL A 44 3.27 7.75 7.32
CA VAL A 44 2.30 8.29 8.28
C VAL A 44 1.11 8.89 7.54
N HIS A 45 0.00 9.18 8.23
CA HIS A 45 -1.20 9.73 7.58
C HIS A 45 -0.96 10.99 6.73
N ALA A 46 0.07 11.77 7.03
CA ALA A 46 0.45 12.96 6.25
C ALA A 46 1.28 12.64 5.00
N HIS A 47 1.89 11.46 4.91
CA HIS A 47 2.72 10.99 3.80
C HIS A 47 2.29 9.56 3.44
N LEU A 48 1.17 9.49 2.71
CA LEU A 48 0.62 8.24 2.20
C LEU A 48 1.54 7.67 1.11
N ILE A 49 1.50 6.36 0.94
CA ILE A 49 2.13 5.67 -0.19
C ILE A 49 1.34 5.97 -1.47
N SER A 50 1.94 6.69 -2.41
CA SER A 50 1.36 6.84 -3.75
C SER A 50 1.60 5.58 -4.60
N ALA A 51 0.88 5.45 -5.72
CA ALA A 51 1.14 4.35 -6.68
C ALA A 51 2.59 4.37 -7.19
N LYS A 52 3.15 5.57 -7.38
CA LYS A 52 4.57 5.73 -7.74
C LYS A 52 5.49 5.25 -6.63
N ASP A 53 5.25 5.68 -5.38
CA ASP A 53 6.08 5.25 -4.24
C ASP A 53 6.05 3.73 -4.06
N ALA A 54 4.88 3.12 -4.23
CA ALA A 54 4.73 1.67 -4.16
C ALA A 54 5.49 0.94 -5.27
N SER A 55 5.44 1.46 -6.50
CA SER A 55 6.20 0.91 -7.62
C SER A 55 7.71 1.06 -7.41
N ASP A 56 8.16 2.22 -6.94
CA ASP A 56 9.57 2.51 -6.63
C ASP A 56 10.08 1.62 -5.48
N LEU A 57 9.22 1.28 -4.51
CA LEU A 57 9.49 0.28 -3.47
C LEU A 57 9.53 -1.16 -4.00
N GLY A 58 9.06 -1.39 -5.24
CA GLY A 58 9.01 -2.70 -5.86
C GLY A 58 7.81 -3.56 -5.44
N LEU A 59 6.77 -2.95 -4.86
CA LEU A 59 5.49 -3.64 -4.65
C LEU A 59 4.83 -3.93 -6.01
N PRO A 60 4.12 -5.06 -6.13
CA PRO A 60 3.40 -5.41 -7.36
C PRO A 60 2.11 -4.62 -7.47
N VAL A 61 2.21 -3.34 -7.81
CA VAL A 61 1.08 -2.44 -8.01
C VAL A 61 0.80 -2.23 -9.49
N SER A 62 -0.47 -2.14 -9.84
CA SER A 62 -0.93 -1.72 -11.17
C SER A 62 -1.92 -0.57 -11.02
N THR A 63 -1.81 0.40 -11.93
CA THR A 63 -2.77 1.50 -12.08
C THR A 63 -3.69 1.30 -13.29
N GLU A 64 -3.52 0.20 -14.02
CA GLU A 64 -4.39 -0.14 -15.15
C GLU A 64 -5.70 -0.73 -14.62
N LEU A 65 -6.77 0.07 -14.73
CA LEU A 65 -8.12 -0.36 -14.41
C LEU A 65 -8.87 -0.64 -15.72
N PRO A 66 -9.61 -1.76 -15.83
CA PRO A 66 -10.43 -2.03 -16.99
C PRO A 66 -11.49 -0.92 -17.21
N PRO A 67 -11.83 -0.57 -18.46
CA PRO A 67 -12.82 0.46 -18.76
C PRO A 67 -14.17 0.24 -18.07
N GLU A 68 -14.59 -1.00 -17.89
CA GLU A 68 -15.85 -1.38 -17.24
C GLU A 68 -15.90 -0.93 -15.78
N ILE A 69 -14.75 -0.87 -15.10
CA ILE A 69 -14.65 -0.35 -13.74
C ILE A 69 -14.88 1.16 -13.76
N HIS A 70 -14.31 1.90 -14.71
CA HIS A 70 -14.58 3.33 -14.86
C HIS A 70 -16.06 3.60 -15.12
N GLU A 71 -16.72 2.78 -15.94
CA GLU A 71 -18.16 2.88 -16.17
C GLU A 71 -18.97 2.58 -14.91
N PHE A 72 -18.62 1.52 -14.18
CA PHE A 72 -19.28 1.17 -12.92
C PHE A 72 -19.19 2.30 -11.89
N MET A 73 -18.02 2.94 -11.78
CA MET A 73 -17.78 4.01 -10.82
C MET A 73 -18.65 5.26 -11.05
N LYS A 74 -19.18 5.48 -12.27
CA LYS A 74 -20.14 6.56 -12.57
C LYS A 74 -21.44 6.46 -11.77
N ASN A 75 -21.79 5.27 -11.29
CA ASN A 75 -23.01 5.05 -10.49
C ASN A 75 -22.87 5.50 -9.03
N PHE A 76 -21.67 5.80 -8.57
CA PHE A 76 -21.41 6.20 -7.18
C PHE A 76 -21.30 7.72 -7.09
N ARG A 77 -22.01 8.31 -6.12
CA ARG A 77 -21.75 9.70 -5.74
C ARG A 77 -20.42 9.77 -5.02
N SER A 78 -19.51 10.62 -5.50
CA SER A 78 -18.30 10.93 -4.75
C SER A 78 -18.67 11.47 -3.37
N VAL A 79 -18.02 10.96 -2.33
CA VAL A 79 -18.16 11.45 -0.94
C VAL A 79 -17.65 12.89 -0.81
N ARG A 80 -16.80 13.33 -1.75
CA ARG A 80 -16.32 14.70 -1.86
C ARG A 80 -16.67 15.30 -3.22
N SER A 81 -17.38 16.42 -3.23
CA SER A 81 -17.87 17.10 -4.44
C SER A 81 -16.78 17.55 -5.41
N ASN A 82 -15.50 17.53 -5.00
CA ASN A 82 -14.35 17.95 -5.78
C ASN A 82 -13.52 16.78 -6.35
N VAL A 83 -14.02 15.54 -6.29
CA VAL A 83 -13.39 14.38 -6.94
C VAL A 83 -14.29 13.94 -8.09
N GLU A 84 -13.80 14.10 -9.31
CA GLU A 84 -14.45 13.65 -10.54
C GLU A 84 -13.68 12.47 -11.11
N TYR A 85 -14.40 11.40 -11.47
CA TYR A 85 -13.80 10.26 -12.17
C TYR A 85 -13.66 10.63 -13.65
N LEU A 86 -12.43 10.94 -14.07
CA LEU A 86 -12.14 11.18 -15.48
C LEU A 86 -12.26 9.87 -16.26
N ALA A 87 -13.04 9.88 -17.34
CA ALA A 87 -12.98 8.82 -18.34
C ALA A 87 -11.68 8.98 -19.14
N GLN A 88 -10.92 7.90 -19.32
CA GLN A 88 -9.88 7.88 -20.35
C GLN A 88 -10.54 7.44 -21.66
N ASP A 89 -10.41 8.28 -22.69
CA ASP A 89 -10.76 7.97 -24.08
C ASP A 89 -9.66 7.14 -24.77
#